data_AF-A0A166MGG2-F1
#
_entry.id   AF-A0A166MGG2-F1
#
_cell.length_a   1.000
_cell.length_b   1.000
_cell.length_c   1.000
_cell.angle_alpha   90.00
_cell.angle_beta   90.00
_cell.angle_gamma   90.00
#
_symmetry.space_group_name_H-M   'P 1'
#
loop_
_entity.id
_entity.type
_entity.pdbx_description
1 polymer ?
#
loop_
_entity_poly.entity_id
_entity_poly.type
_entity_poly.pdbx_seq_one_letter_code
_entity_poly.pdbx_strand_id
1 'polypeptide(L)'
;LESLIVLPENERWWHWLSERLESVQMWTIPAAVSIFWVILALVFTLVDSIASPVIDISNHGHAVGAVWLWLIPVVAGWLQAGFESHPSRVAREVDHINDTSAFVAPAQLQGDSDSDAPVLVRDQTVHHAIVVDTRQYRDVDSDCPAPIFAYARVFRSSEQIEHVALMCERVCENLSKRIPVASGRREWASNSHSNLRGTVSEVIRFCSPRAQSHWAPGVWKRIFYASVTAIAMQWVTTGAGIYITYLTPTVGLGCRSGSFLAYGLAATLAWILLLLSSILNHASVSTYTPGAKRRPNHILDTICTLLSFAGKSIAAANAVWLVTLCIFQFSGFYSTCYCMSSAWSLGKDAYAMLGVTWDELVQLGTRTVWVMGVVSTGLAASLYAAFIYFVLSPEE
;
A
#
# COMPACT_ATOMS: atom_id res chain seq x y z
N LEU A 1 24.93 -8.64 -7.22
CA LEU A 1 24.12 -8.59 -5.98
C LEU A 1 24.58 -9.64 -4.98
N GLU A 2 24.82 -10.86 -5.45
CA GLU A 2 25.25 -12.05 -4.73
C GLU A 2 26.52 -11.80 -3.90
N SER A 3 27.55 -11.17 -4.47
CA SER A 3 28.75 -10.77 -3.73
C SER A 3 28.44 -9.77 -2.61
N LEU A 4 27.46 -8.89 -2.81
CA LEU A 4 27.04 -7.90 -1.82
C LEU A 4 26.40 -8.55 -0.58
N ILE A 5 25.72 -9.68 -0.78
CA ILE A 5 25.03 -10.42 0.29
C ILE A 5 26.00 -11.35 1.03
N VAL A 6 26.92 -12.00 0.30
CA VAL A 6 27.77 -13.08 0.86
C VAL A 6 29.07 -12.59 1.47
N LEU A 7 29.72 -11.60 0.86
CA LEU A 7 31.05 -11.19 1.27
C LEU A 7 31.00 -10.36 2.57
N PRO A 8 31.81 -10.70 3.59
CA PRO A 8 31.81 -9.97 4.85
C PRO A 8 32.29 -8.51 4.71
N GLU A 9 33.09 -8.19 3.69
CA GLU A 9 33.57 -6.83 3.42
C GLU A 9 32.43 -5.86 3.08
N ASN A 10 31.29 -6.38 2.63
CA ASN A 10 30.11 -5.59 2.27
C ASN A 10 29.19 -5.26 3.46
N GLU A 11 29.52 -5.68 4.68
CA GLU A 11 28.75 -5.30 5.88
C GLU A 11 28.66 -3.76 6.03
N ARG A 12 29.77 -3.06 5.74
CA ARG A 12 29.81 -1.58 5.75
C ARG A 12 28.89 -0.96 4.70
N TRP A 13 28.77 -1.60 3.54
CA TRP A 13 27.89 -1.13 2.47
C TRP A 13 26.43 -1.13 2.94
N TRP A 14 25.98 -2.22 3.59
CA TRP A 14 24.62 -2.33 4.13
C TRP A 14 24.35 -1.35 5.27
N HIS A 15 25.32 -1.19 6.19
CA HIS A 15 25.20 -0.23 7.29
C HIS A 15 25.07 1.22 6.78
N TRP A 16 25.86 1.62 5.78
CA TRP A 16 25.75 2.96 5.21
C TRP A 16 24.47 3.15 4.42
N LEU A 17 24.01 2.12 3.70
CA LEU A 17 22.73 2.18 3.03
C LEU A 17 21.59 2.37 4.03
N SER A 18 21.54 1.61 5.12
CA SER A 18 20.48 1.73 6.12
C SER A 18 20.47 3.11 6.76
N GLU A 19 21.63 3.59 7.23
CA GLU A 19 21.76 4.90 7.87
C GLU A 19 21.32 6.05 6.95
N ARG A 20 21.63 5.96 5.65
CA ARG A 20 21.27 7.00 4.68
C ARG A 20 19.80 6.97 4.29
N LEU A 21 19.17 5.79 4.27
CA LEU A 21 17.76 5.62 3.92
C LEU A 21 16.80 5.85 5.11
N GLU A 22 17.22 5.55 6.34
CA GLU A 22 16.40 5.70 7.55
C GLU A 22 16.08 7.17 7.88
N SER A 23 16.93 8.11 7.43
CA SER A 23 16.73 9.57 7.58
C SER A 23 15.53 10.18 6.82
N VAL A 24 14.67 9.36 6.20
CA VAL A 24 13.69 9.79 5.17
C VAL A 24 12.23 9.47 5.55
N GLN A 25 11.96 9.20 6.83
CA GLN A 25 10.60 8.90 7.29
C GLN A 25 9.67 10.11 7.13
N MET A 26 8.48 9.91 6.53
CA MET A 26 7.56 10.98 6.10
C MET A 26 6.80 11.71 7.22
N TRP A 27 7.07 11.43 8.49
CA TRP A 27 6.41 12.12 9.60
C TRP A 27 6.80 13.59 9.64
N THR A 28 5.97 14.42 9.03
CA THR A 28 6.08 15.87 9.14
C THR A 28 5.24 16.37 10.31
N ILE A 29 5.75 17.37 11.05
CA ILE A 29 5.01 18.03 12.14
C ILE A 29 3.62 18.51 11.67
N PRO A 30 3.46 19.13 10.49
CA PRO A 30 2.14 19.50 9.97
C PRO A 30 1.18 18.31 9.80
N ALA A 31 1.67 17.16 9.30
CA ALA A 31 0.83 15.98 9.14
C ALA A 31 0.34 15.45 10.50
N ALA A 32 1.22 15.40 11.50
CA ALA A 32 0.84 14.99 12.86
C ALA A 32 -0.20 15.94 13.48
N VAL A 33 0.00 17.25 13.33
CA VAL A 33 -0.92 18.28 13.84
C VAL A 33 -2.29 18.21 13.12
N SER A 34 -2.31 17.98 11.80
CA SER A 34 -3.57 17.80 11.06
C SER A 34 -4.34 16.57 11.52
N ILE A 35 -3.67 15.43 11.72
CA ILE A 35 -4.31 14.21 12.25
C ILE A 35 -4.86 14.47 13.66
N PHE A 36 -4.09 15.15 14.52
CA PHE A 36 -4.55 15.51 15.86
C PHE A 36 -5.82 16.36 15.85
N TRP A 37 -5.89 17.39 15.00
CA TRP A 37 -7.09 18.22 14.87
C TRP A 37 -8.30 17.45 14.38
N VAL A 38 -8.13 16.51 13.45
CA VAL A 38 -9.21 15.63 12.97
C VAL A 38 -9.73 14.75 14.10
N ILE A 39 -8.83 14.16 14.91
CA ILE A 39 -9.22 13.35 16.08
C ILE A 39 -9.97 14.22 17.10
N LEU A 40 -9.49 15.43 17.39
CA LEU A 40 -10.14 16.33 18.34
C LEU A 40 -11.54 16.75 17.86
N ALA A 41 -11.69 17.09 16.58
CA ALA A 41 -12.99 17.42 15.97
C ALA A 41 -13.97 16.23 16.04
N LEU A 42 -13.48 15.01 15.82
CA LEU A 42 -14.26 13.80 15.97
C LEU A 42 -14.73 13.59 17.41
N VAL A 43 -13.84 13.76 18.40
CA VAL A 43 -14.21 13.63 19.81
C VAL A 43 -15.30 14.63 20.18
N PHE A 44 -15.18 15.89 19.76
CA PHE A 44 -16.25 16.87 20.00
C PHE A 44 -17.56 16.51 19.30
N THR A 45 -17.51 15.98 18.07
CA THR A 45 -18.71 15.49 17.36
C THR A 45 -19.38 14.33 18.10
N LEU A 46 -18.59 13.42 18.68
CA LEU A 46 -19.05 12.31 19.51
C LEU A 46 -19.70 12.80 20.80
N VAL A 47 -19.03 13.71 21.52
CA VAL A 47 -19.54 14.30 22.76
C VAL A 47 -20.85 15.04 22.50
N ASP A 48 -20.91 15.87 21.45
CA ASP A 48 -22.14 16.57 21.04
C ASP A 48 -23.27 15.57 20.73
N SER A 49 -23.00 14.51 19.97
CA SER A 49 -24.00 13.49 19.64
C SER A 49 -24.57 12.74 20.86
N ILE A 50 -23.81 12.64 21.95
CA ILE A 50 -24.20 11.90 23.16
C ILE A 50 -24.84 12.82 24.19
N ALA A 51 -24.30 14.03 24.37
CA ALA A 51 -24.61 14.94 25.46
C ALA A 51 -25.67 16.00 25.10
N SER A 52 -25.89 16.27 23.80
CA SER A 52 -26.84 17.30 23.41
C SER A 52 -28.30 16.85 23.60
N PRO A 53 -29.11 17.59 24.38
CA PRO A 53 -30.52 17.28 24.62
C PRO A 53 -31.42 17.56 23.42
N VAL A 54 -30.86 18.13 22.34
CA VAL A 54 -31.53 18.59 21.11
C VAL A 54 -30.75 18.02 19.92
N ILE A 55 -31.16 16.88 19.34
CA ILE A 55 -30.55 16.26 18.15
C ILE A 55 -31.05 16.94 16.87
N ASP A 56 -30.73 18.22 16.66
CA ASP A 56 -31.30 19.01 15.55
C ASP A 56 -31.31 18.18 14.25
N ILE A 57 -32.50 17.84 13.74
CA ILE A 57 -32.67 17.01 12.53
C ILE A 57 -31.98 17.71 11.35
N SER A 58 -31.74 19.03 11.46
CA SER A 58 -31.00 19.85 10.52
C SER A 58 -29.46 19.77 10.64
N ASN A 59 -28.90 19.25 11.75
CA ASN A 59 -27.46 19.05 11.94
C ASN A 59 -26.99 17.70 11.36
N HIS A 60 -26.90 17.70 10.03
CA HIS A 60 -26.60 16.56 9.19
C HIS A 60 -25.11 16.12 9.18
N GLY A 61 -24.25 16.59 10.09
CA GLY A 61 -22.79 16.35 10.02
C GLY A 61 -22.33 14.94 10.40
N HIS A 62 -23.14 14.20 11.15
CA HIS A 62 -22.71 12.95 11.79
C HIS A 62 -22.46 11.80 10.78
N ALA A 63 -23.26 11.69 9.71
CA ALA A 63 -23.08 10.62 8.70
C ALA A 63 -21.82 10.86 7.87
N VAL A 64 -21.52 12.13 7.60
CA VAL A 64 -20.28 12.56 6.96
C VAL A 64 -19.09 12.20 7.85
N GLY A 65 -19.15 12.53 9.15
CA GLY A 65 -18.11 12.16 10.11
C GLY A 65 -17.78 10.67 10.12
N ALA A 66 -18.80 9.80 10.11
CA ALA A 66 -18.60 8.35 10.02
C ALA A 66 -17.90 7.93 8.71
N VAL A 67 -18.30 8.50 7.56
CA VAL A 67 -17.69 8.15 6.27
C VAL A 67 -16.25 8.65 6.13
N TRP A 68 -15.79 9.64 6.90
CA TRP A 68 -14.40 10.11 6.82
C TRP A 68 -13.43 9.43 7.81
N LEU A 69 -13.93 8.65 8.76
CA LEU A 69 -13.10 8.04 9.80
C LEU A 69 -12.02 7.08 9.27
N TRP A 70 -12.27 6.44 8.12
CA TRP A 70 -11.29 5.56 7.48
C TRP A 70 -10.03 6.31 7.01
N LEU A 71 -10.12 7.63 6.78
CA LEU A 71 -9.00 8.42 6.27
C LEU A 71 -7.85 8.50 7.29
N ILE A 72 -8.16 8.52 8.59
CA ILE A 72 -7.16 8.60 9.67
C ILE A 72 -6.16 7.43 9.58
N PRO A 73 -6.58 6.15 9.69
CA PRO A 73 -5.63 5.05 9.64
C PRO A 73 -5.00 4.85 8.26
N VAL A 74 -5.67 5.21 7.16
CA VAL A 74 -5.07 5.15 5.81
C VAL A 74 -3.93 6.16 5.67
N VAL A 75 -4.15 7.42 6.06
CA VAL A 75 -3.10 8.46 5.98
C VAL A 75 -1.98 8.15 6.95
N ALA A 76 -2.28 7.73 8.18
CA ALA A 76 -1.26 7.33 9.15
C ALA A 76 -0.41 6.16 8.62
N GLY A 77 -1.05 5.14 8.05
CA GLY A 77 -0.35 4.02 7.41
C GLY A 77 0.52 4.43 6.24
N TRP A 78 0.07 5.37 5.41
CA TRP A 78 0.89 5.91 4.33
C TRP A 78 2.10 6.70 4.82
N LEU A 79 1.95 7.51 5.88
CA LEU A 79 3.06 8.24 6.48
C LEU A 79 4.06 7.30 7.16
N GLN A 80 3.59 6.18 7.72
CA GLN A 80 4.45 5.17 8.35
C GLN A 80 5.15 4.27 7.34
N ALA A 81 4.45 3.81 6.29
CA ALA A 81 4.98 2.89 5.30
C ALA A 81 5.74 3.57 4.16
N GLY A 82 5.45 4.85 3.92
CA GLY A 82 6.02 5.56 2.79
C GLY A 82 7.34 6.24 3.12
N PHE A 83 8.24 6.22 2.14
CA PHE A 83 9.49 6.97 2.15
C PHE A 83 9.35 8.18 1.23
N GLU A 84 9.93 9.31 1.61
CA GLU A 84 10.04 10.46 0.71
C GLU A 84 11.07 10.15 -0.39
N SER A 85 10.65 9.47 -1.46
CA SER A 85 11.56 9.06 -2.52
C SER A 85 11.87 10.25 -3.42
N HIS A 86 12.99 10.92 -3.17
CA HIS A 86 13.68 11.72 -4.19
C HIS A 86 14.55 10.76 -5.01
N PRO A 87 14.08 10.24 -6.16
CA PRO A 87 14.77 9.17 -6.89
C PRO A 87 16.19 9.56 -7.30
N SER A 88 16.41 10.84 -7.63
CA SER A 88 17.74 11.37 -7.93
C SER A 88 18.68 11.38 -6.73
N ARG A 89 18.17 11.68 -5.52
CA ARG A 89 18.95 11.62 -4.28
C ARG A 89 19.29 10.16 -3.97
N VAL A 90 18.31 9.25 -4.00
CA VAL A 90 18.54 7.82 -3.74
C VAL A 90 19.54 7.24 -4.73
N ALA A 91 19.40 7.53 -6.02
CA ALA A 91 20.36 7.12 -7.03
C ALA A 91 21.77 7.62 -6.72
N ARG A 92 21.93 8.91 -6.41
CA ARG A 92 23.22 9.50 -6.08
C ARG A 92 23.86 8.89 -4.82
N GLU A 93 23.08 8.65 -3.77
CA GLU A 93 23.62 8.02 -2.55
C GLU A 93 24.00 6.56 -2.81
N VAL A 94 23.19 5.80 -3.58
CA VAL A 94 23.52 4.41 -3.96
C VAL A 94 24.78 4.35 -4.82
N ASP A 95 24.92 5.24 -5.81
CA ASP A 95 26.11 5.33 -6.65
C ASP A 95 27.36 5.64 -5.81
N HIS A 96 27.24 6.57 -4.85
CA HIS A 96 28.34 6.90 -3.96
C HIS A 96 28.79 5.70 -3.11
N ILE A 97 27.84 4.96 -2.51
CA ILE A 97 28.14 3.81 -1.65
C ILE A 97 28.70 2.64 -2.49
N ASN A 98 28.23 2.46 -3.73
CA ASN A 98 28.78 1.49 -4.67
C ASN A 98 30.27 1.75 -4.96
N ASP A 99 30.65 3.01 -5.17
CA ASP A 99 32.04 3.37 -5.48
C ASP A 99 32.98 3.24 -4.28
N THR A 100 32.49 3.48 -3.06
CA THR A 100 33.34 3.55 -1.87
C THR A 100 33.44 2.24 -1.09
N SER A 101 32.44 1.37 -1.18
CA SER A 101 32.26 0.28 -0.22
C SER A 101 31.76 -1.04 -0.80
N ALA A 102 31.48 -1.12 -2.11
CA ALA A 102 31.07 -2.38 -2.71
C ALA A 102 32.28 -3.22 -3.14
N PHE A 103 32.34 -4.44 -2.62
CA PHE A 103 33.31 -5.47 -2.97
C PHE A 103 32.64 -6.58 -3.78
N VAL A 104 33.36 -7.09 -4.79
CA VAL A 104 32.93 -8.17 -5.66
C VAL A 104 33.94 -9.30 -5.61
N ALA A 105 33.43 -10.52 -5.78
CA ALA A 105 34.26 -11.71 -5.88
C ALA A 105 35.12 -11.65 -7.16
N PRO A 106 36.38 -12.09 -7.13
CA PRO A 106 37.26 -12.00 -8.28
C PRO A 106 36.74 -12.84 -9.45
N ALA A 107 36.75 -12.26 -10.65
CA ALA A 107 36.52 -13.00 -11.88
C ALA A 107 37.68 -13.98 -12.11
N GLN A 108 37.37 -15.23 -12.43
CA GLN A 108 38.38 -16.26 -12.65
C GLN A 108 39.09 -15.99 -13.98
N LEU A 109 40.17 -15.21 -13.94
CA LEU A 109 41.03 -14.95 -15.09
C LEU A 109 41.91 -16.16 -15.36
N GLN A 110 41.93 -16.58 -16.62
CA GLN A 110 42.61 -17.78 -17.07
C GLN A 110 44.13 -17.60 -16.94
N GLY A 111 44.70 -18.15 -15.87
CA GLY A 111 46.15 -18.15 -15.61
C GLY A 111 46.60 -17.56 -14.28
N ASP A 112 45.70 -16.93 -13.50
CA ASP A 112 46.05 -16.38 -12.18
C ASP A 112 45.61 -17.34 -11.06
N SER A 113 46.57 -17.81 -10.29
CA SER A 113 46.38 -18.82 -9.27
C SER A 113 45.77 -18.23 -7.99
N ASP A 114 44.56 -18.69 -7.65
CA ASP A 114 44.05 -18.85 -6.29
C ASP A 114 43.84 -17.58 -5.42
N SER A 115 43.80 -16.40 -6.02
CA SER A 115 43.39 -15.19 -5.30
C SER A 115 41.87 -15.21 -5.06
N ASP A 116 41.44 -15.70 -3.89
CA ASP A 116 40.07 -15.54 -3.37
C ASP A 116 39.85 -14.14 -2.75
N ALA A 117 40.77 -13.19 -2.98
CA ALA A 117 40.68 -11.86 -2.40
C ALA A 117 39.59 -11.03 -3.10
N PRO A 118 38.61 -10.48 -2.36
CA PRO A 118 37.59 -9.62 -2.94
C PRO A 118 38.20 -8.32 -3.45
N VAL A 119 37.63 -7.77 -4.51
CA VAL A 119 38.12 -6.56 -5.17
C VAL A 119 37.03 -5.50 -5.19
N LEU A 120 37.42 -4.23 -5.12
CA LEU A 120 36.48 -3.12 -5.15
C LEU A 120 35.79 -3.04 -6.52
N VAL A 121 34.47 -2.79 -6.55
CA VAL A 121 33.67 -2.71 -7.79
C VAL A 121 34.27 -1.76 -8.82
N ARG A 122 34.77 -0.60 -8.35
CA ARG A 122 35.40 0.44 -9.18
C ARG A 122 36.59 -0.06 -9.99
N ASP A 123 37.30 -1.07 -9.50
CA ASP A 123 38.59 -1.49 -10.05
C ASP A 123 38.48 -2.64 -11.05
N GLN A 124 37.33 -3.34 -11.12
CA GLN A 124 37.16 -4.54 -11.95
C GLN A 124 36.01 -4.48 -12.96
N THR A 125 34.95 -3.71 -12.71
CA THR A 125 33.73 -3.82 -13.51
C THR A 125 33.21 -2.47 -14.00
N VAL A 126 32.70 -2.46 -15.23
CA VAL A 126 31.92 -1.33 -15.80
C VAL A 126 30.49 -1.27 -15.20
N HIS A 127 30.11 -2.26 -14.39
CA HIS A 127 28.76 -2.42 -13.86
C HIS A 127 28.74 -2.27 -12.34
N HIS A 128 27.83 -1.42 -11.84
CA HIS A 128 27.61 -1.21 -10.41
C HIS A 128 26.86 -2.39 -9.78
N ALA A 129 27.03 -2.57 -8.47
CA ALA A 129 26.46 -3.71 -7.76
C ALA A 129 24.93 -3.64 -7.61
N ILE A 130 24.39 -2.44 -7.36
CA ILE A 130 22.96 -2.10 -7.45
C ILE A 130 22.84 -0.82 -8.26
N VAL A 131 21.97 -0.82 -9.27
CA VAL A 131 21.67 0.39 -10.04
C VAL A 131 20.24 0.80 -9.75
N VAL A 132 20.06 2.07 -9.36
CA VAL A 132 18.74 2.68 -9.33
C VAL A 132 18.41 3.08 -10.77
N ASP A 133 17.63 2.25 -11.44
CA ASP A 133 17.17 2.57 -12.79
C ASP A 133 16.19 3.74 -12.73
N THR A 134 16.65 4.92 -13.16
CA THR A 134 15.84 6.14 -13.27
C THR A 134 15.25 6.31 -14.67
N ARG A 135 15.47 5.35 -15.57
CA ARG A 135 14.90 5.42 -16.92
C ARG A 135 13.38 5.24 -16.83
N GLN A 136 12.67 6.17 -17.47
CA GLN A 136 11.22 6.10 -17.64
C GLN A 136 10.84 4.75 -18.25
N TYR A 137 10.15 3.93 -17.47
CA TYR A 137 9.53 2.74 -18.01
C TYR A 137 8.32 3.15 -18.85
N ARG A 138 7.89 2.26 -19.75
CA ARG A 138 6.64 2.47 -20.52
C ARG A 138 5.42 2.60 -19.59
N ASP A 139 5.51 2.03 -18.38
CA ASP A 139 4.52 2.15 -17.33
C ASP A 139 4.76 3.44 -16.51
N VAL A 140 4.17 4.53 -16.97
CA VAL A 140 4.28 5.86 -16.34
C VAL A 140 3.84 5.84 -14.87
N ASP A 141 2.96 4.90 -14.49
CA ASP A 141 2.43 4.83 -13.14
C ASP A 141 3.43 4.26 -12.14
N SER A 142 4.28 3.30 -12.55
CA SER A 142 5.26 2.72 -11.64
C SER A 142 6.29 3.73 -11.15
N ASP A 143 6.51 4.78 -11.93
CA ASP A 143 7.51 5.82 -11.68
C ASP A 143 6.92 6.98 -10.86
N CYS A 144 5.59 7.01 -10.68
CA CYS A 144 4.93 8.04 -9.90
C CYS A 144 4.98 7.72 -8.39
N PRO A 145 5.52 8.62 -7.55
CA PRO A 145 5.71 8.33 -6.13
C PRO A 145 4.39 8.35 -5.34
N ALA A 146 3.36 9.04 -5.84
CA ALA A 146 2.13 9.27 -5.11
C ALA A 146 1.40 7.94 -4.74
N PRO A 147 0.74 7.88 -3.57
CA PRO A 147 0.13 6.64 -3.06
C PRO A 147 -0.89 6.01 -4.02
N ILE A 148 -1.62 6.82 -4.79
CA ILE A 148 -2.60 6.33 -5.77
C ILE A 148 -1.99 5.43 -6.84
N PHE A 149 -0.68 5.54 -7.10
CA PHE A 149 0.03 4.70 -8.08
C PHE A 149 0.72 3.48 -7.46
N ALA A 150 0.56 3.24 -6.15
CA ALA A 150 1.15 2.07 -5.49
C ALA A 150 0.71 0.74 -6.12
N TYR A 151 -0.50 0.67 -6.67
CA TYR A 151 -1.02 -0.52 -7.34
C TYR A 151 -0.12 -1.02 -8.49
N ALA A 152 0.54 -0.12 -9.21
CA ALA A 152 1.42 -0.46 -10.34
C ALA A 152 2.75 -1.09 -9.88
N ARG A 153 3.14 -0.88 -8.62
CA ARG A 153 4.43 -1.32 -8.07
C ARG A 153 4.35 -2.66 -7.34
N VAL A 154 3.16 -3.08 -6.89
CA VAL A 154 2.97 -4.24 -6.00
C VAL A 154 3.74 -5.48 -6.45
N PHE A 155 3.60 -5.90 -7.71
CA PHE A 155 4.25 -7.11 -8.20
C PHE A 155 5.76 -6.95 -8.37
N ARG A 156 6.22 -5.85 -9.00
CA ARG A 156 7.64 -5.58 -9.23
C ARG A 156 8.41 -5.41 -7.92
N SER A 157 7.84 -4.64 -6.98
CA SER A 157 8.44 -4.46 -5.66
C SER A 157 8.47 -5.76 -4.87
N SER A 158 7.39 -6.56 -4.91
CA SER A 158 7.38 -7.87 -4.26
C SER A 158 8.40 -8.83 -4.87
N GLU A 159 8.52 -8.88 -6.20
CA GLU A 159 9.50 -9.71 -6.89
C GLU A 159 10.94 -9.34 -6.50
N GLN A 160 11.27 -8.04 -6.49
CA GLN A 160 12.60 -7.56 -6.11
C GLN A 160 12.92 -7.88 -4.65
N ILE A 161 11.99 -7.65 -3.73
CA ILE A 161 12.17 -7.92 -2.30
C ILE A 161 12.34 -9.42 -2.05
N GLU A 162 11.47 -10.25 -2.63
CA GLU A 162 11.55 -11.70 -2.47
C GLU A 162 12.83 -12.27 -3.09
N HIS A 163 13.31 -11.72 -4.21
CA HIS A 163 14.57 -12.15 -4.80
C HIS A 163 15.75 -11.94 -3.84
N VAL A 164 15.83 -10.78 -3.17
CA VAL A 164 16.87 -10.53 -2.15
C VAL A 164 16.65 -11.42 -0.93
N ALA A 165 15.42 -11.55 -0.42
CA ALA A 165 15.10 -12.34 0.75
C ALA A 165 15.46 -13.83 0.56
N LEU A 166 15.11 -14.42 -0.59
CA LEU A 166 15.45 -15.81 -0.92
C LEU A 166 16.96 -16.03 -1.06
N MET A 167 17.71 -15.05 -1.56
CA MET A 167 19.18 -15.11 -1.59
C MET A 167 19.74 -15.12 -0.16
N CYS A 168 19.25 -14.25 0.73
CA CYS A 168 19.67 -14.21 2.12
C CYS A 168 19.31 -15.49 2.86
N GLU A 169 18.08 -16.01 2.70
CA GLU A 169 17.65 -17.28 3.28
C GLU A 169 18.55 -18.42 2.82
N ARG A 170 18.89 -18.46 1.53
CA ARG A 170 19.77 -19.49 0.97
C ARG A 170 21.18 -19.43 1.55
N VAL A 171 21.71 -18.23 1.76
CA VAL A 171 23.00 -18.02 2.43
C VAL A 171 22.92 -18.55 3.86
N CYS A 172 21.89 -18.19 4.63
CA CYS A 172 21.69 -18.69 5.99
C CYS A 172 21.56 -20.23 6.04
N GLU A 173 20.83 -20.84 5.11
CA GLU A 173 20.73 -22.30 5.00
C GLU A 173 22.09 -22.95 4.75
N ASN A 174 22.91 -22.40 3.86
CA ASN A 174 24.22 -22.97 3.57
C ASN A 174 25.18 -22.81 4.77
N LEU A 175 25.09 -21.67 5.47
CA LEU A 175 25.87 -21.43 6.69
C LEU A 175 25.48 -22.38 7.82
N SER A 176 24.18 -22.62 8.03
CA SER A 176 23.70 -23.60 9.04
C SER A 176 24.16 -25.03 8.71
N LYS A 177 24.27 -25.37 7.43
CA LYS A 177 24.80 -26.66 6.95
C LYS A 177 26.32 -26.73 6.91
N ARG A 178 27.02 -25.65 7.29
CA ARG A 178 28.48 -25.54 7.25
C ARG A 178 29.06 -25.83 5.87
N ILE A 179 28.42 -25.29 4.83
CA ILE A 179 28.90 -25.39 3.45
C ILE A 179 29.65 -24.10 3.13
N PRO A 180 30.96 -24.13 2.78
CA PRO A 180 31.67 -22.94 2.32
C PRO A 180 31.32 -22.61 0.88
N VAL A 181 31.47 -21.35 0.48
CA VAL A 181 31.22 -20.85 -0.88
C VAL A 181 32.03 -21.66 -1.91
N ALA A 182 33.33 -21.81 -1.68
CA ALA A 182 34.23 -22.64 -2.48
C ALA A 182 34.15 -24.14 -2.10
N SER A 183 32.94 -24.71 -2.01
CA SER A 183 32.69 -26.12 -1.58
C SER A 183 33.45 -27.19 -2.38
N GLY A 184 33.89 -26.90 -3.60
CA GLY A 184 34.71 -27.81 -4.41
C GLY A 184 36.20 -27.75 -4.11
N ARG A 185 36.68 -26.69 -3.42
CA ARG A 185 38.09 -26.42 -3.15
C ARG A 185 38.43 -26.38 -1.66
N ARG A 186 37.45 -26.14 -0.79
CA ARG A 186 37.67 -25.86 0.64
C ARG A 186 36.64 -26.57 1.52
N GLU A 187 37.11 -27.12 2.64
CA GLU A 187 36.27 -27.60 3.73
C GLU A 187 35.94 -26.48 4.70
N TRP A 188 34.86 -26.62 5.46
CA TRP A 188 34.43 -25.60 6.42
C TRP A 188 35.49 -25.36 7.49
N ALA A 189 36.04 -24.14 7.53
CA ALA A 189 37.00 -23.73 8.54
C ALA A 189 36.29 -23.10 9.75
N SER A 190 36.94 -23.10 10.92
CA SER A 190 36.46 -22.35 12.09
C SER A 190 36.47 -20.83 11.88
N ASN A 191 37.30 -20.34 10.96
CA ASN A 191 37.31 -18.94 10.54
C ASN A 191 36.13 -18.66 9.59
N SER A 192 35.13 -17.93 10.08
CA SER A 192 33.90 -17.60 9.36
C SER A 192 34.16 -16.85 8.04
N HIS A 193 35.12 -15.92 8.02
CA HIS A 193 35.32 -15.03 6.87
C HIS A 193 35.88 -15.75 5.65
N SER A 194 36.77 -16.74 5.83
CA SER A 194 37.33 -17.52 4.72
C SER A 194 36.32 -18.46 4.08
N ASN A 195 35.25 -18.84 4.79
CA ASN A 195 34.20 -19.72 4.26
C ASN A 195 33.25 -18.98 3.31
N LEU A 196 33.18 -17.65 3.43
CA LEU A 196 32.34 -16.76 2.62
C LEU A 196 33.04 -16.25 1.36
N ARG A 197 34.30 -16.58 1.16
CA ARG A 197 35.09 -16.15 -0.02
C ARG A 197 35.13 -17.25 -1.08
N GLY A 198 35.14 -16.82 -2.33
CA GLY A 198 35.23 -17.66 -3.51
C GLY A 198 35.19 -16.82 -4.78
N THR A 199 35.23 -17.49 -5.92
CA THR A 199 35.11 -16.86 -7.24
C THR A 199 33.67 -16.43 -7.53
N VAL A 200 33.48 -15.56 -8.54
CA VAL A 200 32.13 -15.11 -8.96
C VAL A 200 31.16 -16.28 -9.19
N SER A 201 31.61 -17.34 -9.87
CA SER A 201 30.76 -18.49 -10.19
C SER A 201 30.35 -19.29 -8.95
N GLU A 202 31.26 -19.44 -7.98
CA GLU A 202 31.01 -20.08 -6.70
C GLU A 202 30.02 -19.26 -5.86
N VAL A 203 30.19 -17.93 -5.80
CA VAL A 203 29.27 -17.03 -5.08
C VAL A 203 27.87 -17.06 -5.69
N ILE A 204 27.74 -16.99 -7.02
CA ILE A 204 26.43 -17.10 -7.70
C ILE A 204 25.76 -18.42 -7.35
N ARG A 205 26.49 -19.54 -7.45
CA ARG A 205 25.95 -20.86 -7.12
C ARG A 205 25.52 -20.97 -5.66
N PHE A 206 26.26 -20.32 -4.76
CA PHE A 206 25.98 -20.30 -3.34
C PHE A 206 24.66 -19.59 -3.02
N CYS A 207 24.39 -18.46 -3.67
CA CYS A 207 23.16 -17.67 -3.52
C CYS A 207 21.95 -18.17 -4.32
N SER A 208 22.17 -19.01 -5.34
CA SER A 208 21.12 -19.35 -6.31
C SER A 208 19.94 -20.08 -5.64
N PRO A 209 18.71 -19.52 -5.73
CA PRO A 209 17.53 -20.19 -5.20
C PRO A 209 17.17 -21.44 -6.03
N ARG A 210 16.60 -22.46 -5.37
CA ARG A 210 16.27 -23.75 -6.00
C ARG A 210 15.10 -23.71 -6.97
N ALA A 211 14.21 -22.74 -6.84
CA ALA A 211 13.06 -22.55 -7.71
C ALA A 211 12.76 -21.06 -7.83
N GLN A 212 12.78 -20.55 -9.06
CA GLN A 212 12.27 -19.21 -9.38
C GLN A 212 10.81 -19.38 -9.81
N SER A 213 9.89 -19.13 -8.89
CA SER A 213 8.49 -18.91 -9.26
C SER A 213 8.39 -17.57 -9.95
N HIS A 214 7.57 -17.51 -11.00
CA HIS A 214 7.26 -16.26 -11.68
C HIS A 214 6.64 -15.21 -10.74
N TRP A 215 5.81 -15.67 -9.80
CA TRP A 215 5.21 -14.80 -8.79
C TRP A 215 6.06 -14.85 -7.53
N ALA A 216 6.33 -13.68 -6.96
CA ALA A 216 6.86 -13.50 -5.62
C ALA A 216 6.12 -14.42 -4.62
N PRO A 217 6.82 -15.29 -3.88
CA PRO A 217 6.20 -16.14 -2.87
C PRO A 217 5.33 -15.33 -1.91
N GLY A 218 4.10 -15.78 -1.69
CA GLY A 218 3.18 -15.11 -0.76
C GLY A 218 2.59 -13.78 -1.22
N VAL A 219 2.89 -13.27 -2.43
CA VAL A 219 2.31 -12.00 -2.94
C VAL A 219 0.79 -12.02 -2.94
N TRP A 220 0.19 -13.13 -3.39
CA TRP A 220 -1.27 -13.31 -3.40
C TRP A 220 -1.87 -13.34 -2.00
N LYS A 221 -1.16 -13.91 -1.02
CA LYS A 221 -1.57 -13.92 0.38
C LYS A 221 -1.57 -12.50 0.95
N ARG A 222 -0.53 -11.71 0.65
CA ARG A 222 -0.44 -10.28 1.04
C ARG A 222 -1.56 -9.45 0.41
N ILE A 223 -1.77 -9.60 -0.91
CA ILE A 223 -2.86 -8.93 -1.64
C ILE A 223 -4.21 -9.32 -1.05
N PHE A 224 -4.45 -10.60 -0.79
CA PHE A 224 -5.71 -11.08 -0.22
C PHE A 224 -6.00 -10.44 1.14
N TYR A 225 -5.06 -10.48 2.08
CA TYR A 225 -5.27 -9.87 3.40
C TYR A 225 -5.46 -8.36 3.31
N ALA A 226 -4.63 -7.66 2.55
CA ALA A 226 -4.74 -6.22 2.37
C ALA A 226 -6.08 -5.82 1.73
N SER A 227 -6.56 -6.61 0.76
CA SER A 227 -7.83 -6.36 0.07
C SER A 227 -9.02 -6.60 0.99
N VAL A 228 -9.02 -7.73 1.71
CA VAL A 228 -10.10 -8.06 2.65
C VAL A 228 -10.22 -7.02 3.76
N THR A 229 -9.10 -6.62 4.37
CA THR A 229 -9.12 -5.62 5.45
C THR A 229 -9.52 -4.24 4.95
N ALA A 230 -9.02 -3.80 3.78
CA ALA A 230 -9.37 -2.52 3.19
C ALA A 230 -10.85 -2.46 2.75
N ILE A 231 -11.36 -3.50 2.08
CA ILE A 231 -12.77 -3.58 1.65
C ILE A 231 -13.68 -3.63 2.87
N ALA A 232 -13.32 -4.40 3.90
CA ALA A 232 -14.08 -4.46 5.14
C ALA A 232 -14.15 -3.07 5.81
N MET A 233 -13.03 -2.36 5.94
CA MET A 233 -13.05 -0.99 6.48
C MET A 233 -13.88 -0.03 5.63
N GLN A 234 -13.70 -0.05 4.31
CA GLN A 234 -14.44 0.81 3.38
C GLN A 234 -15.96 0.58 3.49
N TRP A 235 -16.40 -0.68 3.51
CA TRP A 235 -17.83 -0.99 3.57
C TRP A 235 -18.41 -0.87 4.97
N VAL A 236 -17.65 -1.05 6.05
CA VAL A 236 -18.15 -0.74 7.40
C VAL A 236 -18.36 0.77 7.56
N THR A 237 -17.40 1.59 7.13
CA THR A 237 -17.51 3.06 7.24
C THR A 237 -18.58 3.64 6.31
N THR A 238 -18.58 3.23 5.04
CA THR A 238 -19.63 3.63 4.07
C THR A 238 -20.99 3.06 4.47
N GLY A 239 -21.02 1.79 4.88
CA GLY A 239 -22.22 1.10 5.33
C GLY A 239 -22.84 1.71 6.57
N ALA A 240 -22.03 2.21 7.52
CA ALA A 240 -22.52 2.99 8.65
C ALA A 240 -23.21 4.29 8.20
N GLY A 241 -22.62 5.02 7.24
CA GLY A 241 -23.25 6.21 6.65
C GLY A 241 -24.56 5.89 5.92
N ILE A 242 -24.60 4.79 5.15
CA ILE A 242 -25.81 4.28 4.52
C ILE A 242 -26.85 3.90 5.58
N TYR A 243 -26.47 3.12 6.58
CA TYR A 243 -27.34 2.63 7.65
C TYR A 243 -28.01 3.77 8.41
N ILE A 244 -27.21 4.76 8.81
CA ILE A 244 -27.68 5.99 9.44
C ILE A 244 -28.71 6.68 8.55
N THR A 245 -28.38 6.95 7.29
CA THR A 245 -29.24 7.76 6.40
C THR A 245 -30.39 6.97 5.77
N TYR A 246 -30.36 5.64 5.84
CA TYR A 246 -31.42 4.76 5.40
C TYR A 246 -32.51 4.63 6.46
N LEU A 247 -32.14 4.62 7.74
CA LEU A 247 -33.08 4.50 8.85
C LEU A 247 -33.55 5.86 9.41
N THR A 248 -32.96 6.97 8.96
CA THR A 248 -33.29 8.30 9.48
C THR A 248 -33.48 9.33 8.36
N PRO A 249 -34.56 10.14 8.39
CA PRO A 249 -35.79 9.97 9.17
C PRO A 249 -36.76 8.93 8.57
N THR A 250 -36.74 8.72 7.26
CA THR A 250 -37.66 7.81 6.54
C THR A 250 -36.96 6.54 6.13
N VAL A 251 -37.56 5.38 6.39
CA VAL A 251 -36.93 4.09 6.10
C VAL A 251 -36.91 3.83 4.60
N GLY A 252 -35.73 3.91 3.99
CA GLY A 252 -35.58 3.64 2.56
C GLY A 252 -34.31 4.21 1.92
N LEU A 253 -34.12 3.90 0.63
CA LEU A 253 -33.04 4.45 -0.17
C LEU A 253 -33.45 5.84 -0.68
N GLY A 254 -32.98 6.88 0.01
CA GLY A 254 -33.17 8.27 -0.37
C GLY A 254 -31.97 8.82 -1.15
N CYS A 255 -32.00 10.13 -1.44
CA CYS A 255 -30.88 10.80 -2.11
C CYS A 255 -29.56 10.63 -1.35
N ARG A 256 -29.59 10.66 -0.01
CA ARG A 256 -28.39 10.59 0.84
C ARG A 256 -27.80 9.18 0.91
N SER A 257 -28.59 8.20 1.35
CA SER A 257 -28.16 6.79 1.41
C SER A 257 -27.79 6.26 0.03
N GLY A 258 -28.49 6.69 -1.02
CA GLY A 258 -28.13 6.45 -2.42
C GLY A 258 -26.78 7.04 -2.83
N SER A 259 -26.48 8.27 -2.40
CA SER A 259 -25.20 8.92 -2.72
C SER A 259 -24.02 8.21 -2.05
N PHE A 260 -24.17 7.74 -0.80
CA PHE A 260 -23.17 6.91 -0.12
C PHE A 260 -23.00 5.53 -0.76
N LEU A 261 -24.10 4.90 -1.19
CA LEU A 261 -24.05 3.63 -1.91
C LEU A 261 -23.30 3.76 -3.25
N ALA A 262 -23.60 4.81 -4.02
CA ALA A 262 -22.88 5.12 -5.26
C ALA A 262 -21.38 5.31 -4.99
N TYR A 263 -21.03 6.03 -3.91
CA TYR A 263 -19.64 6.21 -3.49
C TYR A 263 -18.94 4.87 -3.18
N GLY A 264 -19.55 4.00 -2.39
CA GLY A 264 -18.99 2.69 -2.03
C GLY A 264 -18.79 1.76 -3.24
N LEU A 265 -19.77 1.73 -4.16
CA LEU A 265 -19.69 0.95 -5.39
C LEU A 265 -18.61 1.48 -6.34
N ALA A 266 -18.55 2.80 -6.56
CA ALA A 266 -17.55 3.41 -7.41
C ALA A 266 -16.12 3.22 -6.86
N ALA A 267 -15.92 3.32 -5.55
CA ALA A 267 -14.65 3.04 -4.89
C ALA A 267 -14.20 1.58 -5.11
N THR A 268 -15.12 0.63 -4.89
CA THR A 268 -14.85 -0.81 -5.07
C THR A 268 -14.52 -1.12 -6.52
N LEU A 269 -15.28 -0.55 -7.47
CA LEU A 269 -15.05 -0.74 -8.90
C LEU A 269 -13.68 -0.16 -9.33
N ALA A 270 -13.34 1.05 -8.89
CA ALA A 270 -12.03 1.64 -9.16
C ALA A 270 -10.89 0.73 -8.67
N TRP A 271 -11.00 0.21 -7.44
CA TRP A 271 -10.01 -0.73 -6.89
C TRP A 271 -9.88 -2.01 -7.74
N ILE A 272 -10.99 -2.65 -8.13
CA ILE A 272 -10.98 -3.85 -8.99
C ILE A 272 -10.26 -3.56 -10.31
N LEU A 273 -10.58 -2.45 -10.96
CA LEU A 273 -10.00 -2.08 -12.25
C LEU A 273 -8.49 -1.85 -12.15
N LEU A 274 -8.03 -1.15 -11.11
CA LEU A 274 -6.60 -0.89 -10.87
C LEU A 274 -5.84 -2.18 -10.52
N LEU A 275 -6.40 -3.04 -9.66
CA LEU A 275 -5.78 -4.32 -9.32
C LEU A 275 -5.68 -5.23 -10.55
N LEU A 276 -6.76 -5.35 -11.33
CA LEU A 276 -6.79 -6.14 -12.55
C LEU A 276 -5.77 -5.62 -13.58
N SER A 277 -5.67 -4.29 -13.72
CA SER A 277 -4.66 -3.67 -14.56
C SER A 277 -3.24 -4.08 -14.15
N SER A 278 -2.92 -4.01 -12.86
CA SER A 278 -1.61 -4.43 -12.34
C SER A 278 -1.29 -5.91 -12.61
N ILE A 279 -2.29 -6.80 -12.43
CA ILE A 279 -2.15 -8.22 -12.72
C ILE A 279 -1.86 -8.45 -14.21
N LEU A 280 -2.60 -7.78 -15.11
CA LEU A 280 -2.41 -7.88 -16.54
C LEU A 280 -1.07 -7.29 -17.01
N ASN A 281 -0.65 -6.17 -16.43
CA ASN A 281 0.64 -5.56 -16.69
C ASN A 281 1.76 -6.55 -16.36
N HIS A 282 1.75 -7.12 -15.15
CA HIS A 282 2.75 -8.08 -14.72
C HIS A 282 2.72 -9.36 -15.57
N ALA A 283 1.54 -9.89 -15.89
CA ALA A 283 1.39 -11.04 -16.80
C ALA A 283 1.91 -10.76 -18.22
N SER A 284 1.80 -9.52 -18.71
CA SER A 284 2.32 -9.14 -20.02
C SER A 284 3.85 -9.10 -20.06
N VAL A 285 4.48 -8.70 -18.95
CA VAL A 285 5.94 -8.67 -18.78
C VAL A 285 6.50 -10.07 -18.53
N SER A 286 5.76 -10.89 -17.78
CA SER A 286 6.04 -12.29 -17.40
C SER A 286 6.37 -13.24 -18.55
N THR A 287 5.76 -13.04 -19.72
CA THR A 287 5.83 -14.01 -20.82
C THR A 287 7.21 -13.99 -21.53
N TYR A 288 8.23 -13.41 -20.90
CA TYR A 288 9.53 -13.12 -21.47
C TYR A 288 10.63 -14.02 -20.89
N THR A 289 11.22 -14.86 -21.72
CA THR A 289 12.48 -15.55 -21.44
C THR A 289 13.65 -14.60 -21.68
N PRO A 290 14.67 -14.54 -20.79
CA PRO A 290 15.86 -13.73 -21.02
C PRO A 290 16.51 -14.11 -22.37
N GLY A 291 16.53 -13.19 -23.33
CA GLY A 291 17.16 -13.37 -24.65
C GLY A 291 16.23 -13.46 -25.85
N ALA A 292 14.91 -13.57 -25.67
CA ALA A 292 13.96 -13.53 -26.77
C ALA A 292 13.71 -12.07 -27.24
N LYS A 293 13.48 -11.81 -28.53
CA LYS A 293 13.08 -10.46 -28.99
C LYS A 293 11.67 -10.16 -28.44
N ARG A 294 11.53 -9.04 -27.72
CA ARG A 294 10.26 -8.53 -27.17
C ARG A 294 9.19 -8.46 -28.27
N ARG A 295 8.24 -9.40 -28.27
CA ARG A 295 7.00 -9.26 -29.06
C ARG A 295 5.96 -8.59 -28.16
N PRO A 296 5.67 -7.30 -28.34
CA PRO A 296 4.63 -6.63 -27.56
C PRO A 296 3.29 -7.32 -27.79
N ASN A 297 2.67 -7.83 -26.73
CA ASN A 297 1.27 -8.21 -26.78
C ASN A 297 0.42 -6.95 -26.67
N HIS A 298 0.28 -6.25 -27.81
CA HIS A 298 -0.40 -4.96 -27.90
C HIS A 298 -1.83 -4.99 -27.34
N ILE A 299 -2.50 -6.15 -27.38
CA ILE A 299 -3.87 -6.29 -26.86
C ILE A 299 -3.87 -6.20 -25.33
N LEU A 300 -3.01 -6.96 -24.64
CA LEU A 300 -2.89 -6.90 -23.19
C LEU A 300 -2.44 -5.53 -22.71
N ASP A 301 -1.48 -4.91 -23.41
CA ASP A 301 -0.97 -3.56 -23.12
C ASP A 301 -2.09 -2.50 -23.24
N THR A 302 -2.92 -2.61 -24.28
CA THR A 302 -4.07 -1.72 -24.49
C THR A 302 -5.14 -1.91 -23.43
N ILE A 303 -5.49 -3.16 -23.09
CA ILE A 303 -6.49 -3.47 -22.06
C ILE A 303 -6.02 -2.96 -20.69
N CYS A 304 -4.76 -3.20 -20.33
CA CYS A 304 -4.15 -2.70 -19.11
C CYS A 304 -4.26 -1.17 -19.03
N THR A 305 -3.84 -0.47 -20.09
CA THR A 305 -3.91 0.99 -20.15
C THR A 305 -5.34 1.51 -19.99
N LEU A 306 -6.30 0.88 -20.67
CA LEU A 306 -7.72 1.25 -20.57
C LEU A 306 -8.29 1.03 -19.17
N LEU A 307 -7.98 -0.10 -18.52
CA LEU A 307 -8.41 -0.40 -17.16
C LEU A 307 -7.81 0.58 -16.14
N SER A 308 -6.51 0.87 -16.24
CA SER A 308 -5.84 1.88 -15.40
C SER A 308 -6.46 3.26 -15.57
N PHE A 309 -6.70 3.69 -16.82
CA PHE A 309 -7.31 4.97 -17.10
C PHE A 309 -8.74 5.06 -16.57
N ALA A 310 -9.56 4.03 -16.79
CA ALA A 310 -10.92 3.96 -16.29
C ALA A 310 -10.95 3.95 -14.75
N GLY A 311 -10.10 3.14 -14.11
CA GLY A 311 -9.99 3.04 -12.66
C GLY A 311 -9.65 4.39 -12.01
N LYS A 312 -8.65 5.10 -12.54
CA LYS A 312 -8.28 6.45 -12.06
C LYS A 312 -9.38 7.48 -12.30
N SER A 313 -10.03 7.43 -13.46
CA SER A 313 -11.12 8.36 -13.81
C SER A 313 -12.30 8.18 -12.85
N ILE A 314 -12.68 6.93 -12.56
CA ILE A 314 -13.71 6.61 -11.58
C ILE A 314 -13.27 7.04 -10.19
N ALA A 315 -12.03 6.80 -9.77
CA ALA A 315 -11.53 7.24 -8.47
C ALA A 315 -11.57 8.78 -8.32
N ALA A 316 -11.16 9.52 -9.35
CA ALA A 316 -11.20 10.98 -9.37
C ALA A 316 -12.65 11.50 -9.32
N ALA A 317 -13.54 10.95 -10.14
CA ALA A 317 -14.96 11.28 -10.11
C ALA A 317 -15.60 10.94 -8.75
N ASN A 318 -15.21 9.83 -8.14
CA ASN A 318 -15.71 9.40 -6.83
C ASN A 318 -15.23 10.32 -5.69
N ALA A 319 -14.00 10.83 -5.77
CA ALA A 319 -13.48 11.83 -4.83
C ALA A 319 -14.26 13.16 -4.95
N VAL A 320 -14.48 13.64 -6.18
CA VAL A 320 -15.32 14.82 -6.44
C VAL A 320 -16.75 14.60 -5.92
N TRP A 321 -17.31 13.41 -6.14
CA TRP A 321 -18.63 13.03 -5.65
C TRP A 321 -18.72 13.08 -4.13
N LEU A 322 -17.73 12.51 -3.41
CA LEU A 322 -17.71 12.51 -1.96
C LEU A 322 -17.63 13.94 -1.39
N VAL A 323 -16.81 14.82 -1.97
CA VAL A 323 -16.74 16.24 -1.57
C VAL A 323 -18.07 16.96 -1.87
N THR A 324 -18.65 16.72 -3.04
CA THR A 324 -19.94 17.32 -3.43
C THR A 324 -21.05 16.88 -2.48
N LEU A 325 -21.08 15.60 -2.11
CA LEU A 325 -22.01 15.05 -1.12
C LEU A 325 -21.88 15.80 0.21
N CYS A 326 -20.65 16.04 0.69
CA CYS A 326 -20.42 16.80 1.91
C CYS A 326 -20.98 18.23 1.79
N ILE A 327 -20.69 18.93 0.69
CA ILE A 327 -21.20 20.28 0.44
C ILE A 327 -22.73 20.29 0.43
N PHE A 328 -23.37 19.37 -0.29
CA PHE A 328 -24.83 19.24 -0.35
C PHE A 328 -25.46 18.92 1.01
N GLN A 329 -24.76 18.16 1.85
CA GLN A 329 -25.21 17.84 3.19
C GLN A 329 -25.15 19.04 4.13
N PHE A 330 -24.07 19.83 4.09
CA PHE A 330 -23.93 21.03 4.91
C PHE A 330 -24.73 22.23 4.39
N SER A 331 -25.00 22.31 3.08
CA SER A 331 -25.79 23.40 2.49
C SER A 331 -27.30 23.18 2.60
N GLY A 332 -27.75 22.04 3.15
CA GLY A 332 -29.16 21.67 3.19
C GLY A 332 -29.77 21.35 1.82
N PHE A 333 -28.96 21.03 0.80
CA PHE A 333 -29.45 20.68 -0.54
C PHE A 333 -30.40 19.48 -0.52
N TYR A 334 -30.13 18.51 0.37
CA TYR A 334 -30.99 17.35 0.56
C TYR A 334 -32.27 17.63 1.35
N SER A 335 -32.49 18.84 1.85
CA SER A 335 -33.67 19.23 2.63
C SER A 335 -34.89 19.54 1.76
N THR A 336 -35.04 18.83 0.64
CA THR A 336 -36.22 18.90 -0.23
C THR A 336 -37.18 17.76 0.11
N CYS A 337 -38.48 17.96 -0.11
CA CYS A 337 -39.47 16.90 0.14
C CYS A 337 -39.15 15.60 -0.61
N TYR A 338 -38.61 15.71 -1.84
CA TYR A 338 -38.22 14.55 -2.64
C TYR A 338 -37.10 13.71 -1.98
N CYS A 339 -36.04 14.38 -1.50
CA CYS A 339 -34.92 13.69 -0.88
C CYS A 339 -35.21 13.23 0.55
N MET A 340 -36.09 13.94 1.26
CA MET A 340 -36.53 13.59 2.62
C MET A 340 -37.58 12.49 2.67
N SER A 341 -38.27 12.18 1.57
CA SER A 341 -39.37 11.20 1.58
C SER A 341 -38.97 9.79 1.13
N SER A 342 -37.67 9.54 0.90
CA SER A 342 -37.17 8.32 0.25
C SER A 342 -37.93 7.97 -1.05
N ALA A 343 -38.32 9.00 -1.83
CA ALA A 343 -39.12 8.86 -3.05
C ALA A 343 -38.49 7.92 -4.07
N TRP A 344 -37.16 7.83 -4.08
CA TRP A 344 -36.44 7.00 -5.03
C TRP A 344 -36.70 5.50 -4.83
N SER A 345 -36.71 4.97 -3.60
CA SER A 345 -37.03 3.57 -3.35
C SER A 345 -38.52 3.28 -3.18
N LEU A 346 -39.26 4.19 -2.55
CA LEU A 346 -40.66 3.95 -2.15
C LEU A 346 -41.67 4.39 -3.22
N GLY A 347 -41.27 5.22 -4.18
CA GLY A 347 -42.14 5.68 -5.25
C GLY A 347 -43.40 6.37 -4.72
N LYS A 348 -44.56 5.73 -4.92
CA LYS A 348 -45.87 6.27 -4.48
C LYS A 348 -46.11 6.13 -2.98
N ASP A 349 -45.41 5.22 -2.32
CA ASP A 349 -45.52 4.97 -0.87
C ASP A 349 -44.53 5.82 -0.06
N ALA A 350 -43.89 6.79 -0.71
CA ALA A 350 -42.97 7.72 -0.10
C ALA A 350 -43.69 8.65 0.89
N TYR A 351 -43.10 8.83 2.06
CA TYR A 351 -43.66 9.65 3.13
C TYR A 351 -42.59 10.58 3.69
N ALA A 352 -42.95 11.79 4.09
CA ALA A 352 -42.04 12.72 4.77
C ALA A 352 -42.55 12.97 6.19
N MET A 353 -41.65 12.98 7.16
CA MET A 353 -42.00 13.39 8.53
C MET A 353 -41.90 14.91 8.64
N LEU A 354 -43.00 15.57 9.03
CA LEU A 354 -43.05 17.01 9.29
C LEU A 354 -43.20 17.24 10.79
N GLY A 355 -42.30 18.04 11.39
CA GLY A 355 -42.45 18.51 12.77
C GLY A 355 -42.28 17.44 13.86
N VAL A 356 -41.25 16.58 13.75
CA VAL A 356 -40.94 15.56 14.77
C VAL A 356 -40.35 16.23 16.01
N THR A 357 -40.88 15.88 17.18
CA THR A 357 -40.36 16.35 18.49
C THR A 357 -39.21 15.46 19.01
N TRP A 358 -38.42 15.96 19.96
CA TRP A 358 -37.28 15.24 20.54
C TRP A 358 -37.64 13.86 21.09
N ASP A 359 -38.76 13.78 21.80
CA ASP A 359 -39.21 12.56 22.46
C ASP A 359 -39.61 11.48 21.43
N GLU A 360 -40.16 11.89 20.29
CA GLU A 360 -40.54 10.99 19.20
C GLU A 360 -39.29 10.42 18.49
N LEU A 361 -38.26 11.24 18.26
CA LEU A 361 -36.98 10.80 17.65
C LEU A 361 -36.24 9.76 18.51
N VAL A 362 -36.27 9.93 19.83
CA VAL A 362 -35.69 8.98 20.78
C VAL A 362 -36.52 7.69 20.81
N GLN A 363 -37.85 7.77 20.81
CA GLN A 363 -38.73 6.60 20.72
C GLN A 363 -38.60 5.85 19.39
N LEU A 364 -38.32 6.54 18.30
CA LEU A 364 -38.04 5.97 16.96
C LEU A 364 -36.67 5.29 16.87
N GLY A 365 -35.86 5.29 17.93
CA GLY A 365 -34.56 4.60 17.97
C GLY A 365 -33.45 5.29 17.16
N THR A 366 -33.67 6.52 16.71
CA THR A 366 -32.73 7.28 15.87
C THR A 366 -31.38 7.44 16.57
N ARG A 367 -31.37 7.82 17.86
CA ARG A 367 -30.15 7.95 18.67
C ARG A 367 -29.33 6.64 18.69
N THR A 368 -30.01 5.50 18.81
CA THR A 368 -29.36 4.18 18.82
C THR A 368 -28.70 3.89 17.47
N VAL A 369 -29.38 4.17 16.36
CA VAL A 369 -28.84 4.02 15.00
C VAL A 369 -27.56 4.85 14.81
N TRP A 370 -27.58 6.11 15.26
CA TRP A 370 -26.41 6.99 15.21
C TRP A 370 -25.24 6.46 16.03
N VAL A 371 -25.48 6.13 17.30
CA VAL A 371 -24.44 5.58 18.19
C VAL A 371 -23.84 4.31 17.60
N MET A 372 -24.66 3.39 17.08
CA MET A 372 -24.19 2.16 16.45
C MET A 372 -23.35 2.43 15.19
N GLY A 373 -23.76 3.40 14.36
CA GLY A 373 -23.00 3.78 13.17
C GLY A 373 -21.63 4.37 13.50
N VAL A 374 -21.55 5.27 14.50
CA VAL A 374 -20.28 5.86 14.93
C VAL A 374 -19.36 4.83 15.60
N VAL A 375 -19.91 4.01 16.51
CA VAL A 375 -19.14 2.96 17.22
C VAL A 375 -18.60 1.93 16.24
N SER A 376 -19.41 1.44 15.30
CA SER A 376 -18.97 0.46 14.29
C SER A 376 -17.84 1.00 13.41
N THR A 377 -17.96 2.26 12.98
CA THR A 377 -16.95 2.93 12.17
C THR A 377 -15.65 3.14 12.95
N GLY A 378 -15.75 3.63 14.20
CA GLY A 378 -14.58 3.84 15.07
C GLY A 378 -13.85 2.53 15.40
N LEU A 379 -14.61 1.45 15.64
CA LEU A 379 -14.05 0.11 15.83
C LEU A 379 -13.33 -0.39 14.56
N ALA A 380 -13.95 -0.26 13.39
CA ALA A 380 -13.34 -0.67 12.12
C ALA A 380 -12.05 0.11 11.82
N ALA A 381 -12.06 1.43 12.01
CA ALA A 381 -10.87 2.27 11.84
C ALA A 381 -9.76 1.88 12.83
N SER A 382 -10.10 1.61 14.09
CA SER A 382 -9.14 1.18 15.12
C SER A 382 -8.54 -0.20 14.83
N LEU A 383 -9.36 -1.16 14.42
CA LEU A 383 -8.91 -2.50 14.02
C LEU A 383 -7.99 -2.43 12.79
N TYR A 384 -8.32 -1.58 11.82
CA TYR A 384 -7.48 -1.39 10.64
C TYR A 384 -6.17 -0.67 10.98
N ALA A 385 -6.18 0.31 11.89
CA ALA A 385 -4.98 0.93 12.41
C ALA A 385 -4.07 -0.09 13.12
N ALA A 386 -4.65 -0.94 13.97
CA ALA A 386 -3.92 -2.01 14.63
C ALA A 386 -3.33 -3.00 13.62
N PHE A 387 -4.11 -3.39 12.61
CA PHE A 387 -3.61 -4.23 11.51
C PHE A 387 -2.40 -3.60 10.80
N ILE A 388 -2.47 -2.33 10.43
CA ILE A 388 -1.34 -1.61 9.82
C ILE A 388 -0.14 -1.62 10.77
N TYR A 389 -0.34 -1.31 12.05
CA TYR A 389 0.73 -1.30 13.03
C TYR A 389 1.44 -2.64 13.16
N PHE A 390 0.69 -3.75 13.22
CA PHE A 390 1.26 -5.11 13.29
C PHE A 390 1.94 -5.54 11.99
N VAL A 391 1.46 -5.08 10.84
CA VAL A 391 2.09 -5.40 9.54
C VAL A 391 3.36 -4.59 9.31
N LEU A 392 3.40 -3.34 9.79
CA LEU A 392 4.53 -2.44 9.60
C LEU A 392 5.58 -2.49 10.71
N SER A 393 5.26 -3.05 11.87
CA SER A 393 6.21 -3.33 12.95
C SER A 393 6.65 -4.79 12.82
N PRO A 394 7.71 -5.11 12.04
CA PRO A 394 8.30 -6.43 12.14
C PRO A 394 8.75 -6.63 13.59
N GLU A 395 8.34 -7.74 14.21
CA GLU A 395 8.88 -8.14 15.52
C GLU A 395 10.41 -8.17 15.43
N GLU A 396 11.08 -7.52 16.39
CA GLU A 396 12.53 -7.64 16.61
C GLU A 396 12.95 -9.08 16.89
#